data_AF-A0A971C8B3-F1
#
_entry.id   AF-A0A971C8B3-F1
#
_cell.length_a   1.000
_cell.length_b   1.000
_cell.length_c   1.000
_cell.angle_alpha   90.00
_cell.angle_beta   90.00
_cell.angle_gamma   90.00
#
_symmetry.space_group_name_H-M   'P 1'
#
loop_
_entity.id
_entity.type
_entity.pdbx_description
1 polymer ?
#
loop_
_entity_poly.entity_id
_entity_poly.type
_entity_poly.pdbx_seq_one_letter_code
_entity_poly.pdbx_strand_id
1 'polypeptide(L)' 'METKTKRLTPVKAIRAYCLECSCGVPSEVKLCVIPDCPLYPYRLGKNDARKRKKELSEK' A
#
# COMPACT_ATOMS: atom_id res chain seq x y z
N MET A 1 -19.30 -19.87 0.84
CA MET A 1 -18.91 -18.45 0.88
C MET A 1 -17.49 -18.37 0.32
N GLU A 2 -17.33 -18.21 -1.00
CA GLU A 2 -16.01 -18.14 -1.62
C GLU A 2 -15.32 -16.81 -1.30
N THR A 3 -14.43 -16.85 -0.32
CA THR A 3 -13.48 -15.77 -0.03
C THR A 3 -12.43 -15.74 -1.13
N LYS A 4 -12.79 -15.10 -2.25
CA LYS A 4 -11.91 -14.82 -3.39
C LYS A 4 -10.62 -14.18 -2.88
N THR A 5 -9.58 -15.00 -2.68
CA THR A 5 -8.29 -14.63 -2.09
C THR A 5 -7.50 -13.86 -3.16
N LYS A 6 -7.86 -12.59 -3.35
CA LYS A 6 -7.03 -11.67 -4.14
C LYS A 6 -5.67 -11.62 -3.46
N ARG A 7 -4.64 -12.21 -4.09
CA ARG A 7 -3.25 -12.09 -3.63
C ARG A 7 -2.93 -10.60 -3.52
N LEU A 8 -2.88 -10.10 -2.30
CA LEU A 8 -2.45 -8.73 -2.03
C LEU A 8 -0.96 -8.68 -2.31
N THR A 9 -0.55 -7.77 -3.17
CA THR A 9 0.87 -7.40 -3.26
C THR A 9 1.30 -6.93 -1.86
N PRO A 10 2.53 -7.22 -1.42
CA PRO A 10 3.00 -6.86 -0.06
C PRO A 10 2.73 -5.39 0.28
N VAL A 11 2.93 -4.48 -0.67
CA VAL A 11 2.63 -3.04 -0.53
C VAL A 11 1.15 -2.73 -0.25
N LYS A 12 0.20 -3.53 -0.78
CA LYS A 12 -1.23 -3.39 -0.48
C LYS A 12 -1.57 -3.92 0.91
N ALA A 13 -0.91 -5.01 1.34
CA ALA A 13 -1.09 -5.55 2.69
C ALA A 13 -0.55 -4.56 3.74
N ILE A 14 0.63 -3.97 3.50
CA ILE A 14 1.20 -2.92 4.36
C ILE A 14 0.27 -1.71 4.45
N ARG A 15 -0.27 -1.25 3.31
CA ARG A 15 -1.22 -0.14 3.33
C ARG A 15 -2.50 -0.47 4.11
N ALA A 16 -3.02 -1.69 4.02
CA ALA A 16 -4.18 -2.12 4.79
C ALA A 16 -3.87 -2.14 6.30
N TYR A 17 -2.69 -2.63 6.68
CA TYR A 17 -2.21 -2.59 8.06
C TYR A 17 -2.06 -1.16 8.59
N CYS A 18 -1.44 -0.26 7.80
CA CYS A 18 -1.35 1.15 8.19
C CYS A 18 -2.73 1.80 8.34
N LEU A 19 -3.70 1.43 7.48
CA LEU A 19 -5.07 1.91 7.61
C LEU A 19 -5.71 1.45 8.92
N GLU A 20 -5.52 0.19 9.30
CA GLU A 20 -6.01 -0.38 10.55
C GLU A 20 -5.35 0.29 11.78
N CYS A 21 -4.02 0.48 11.73
CA CYS A 21 -3.26 1.20 12.75
C CYS A 21 -3.74 2.64 12.93
N SER A 22 -4.15 3.30 11.84
CA SER A 22 -4.72 4.65 11.84
C SER A 22 -6.25 4.68 12.03
N CYS A 23 -6.85 3.66 12.64
CA CYS A 23 -8.30 3.57 12.91
C CYS A 23 -9.19 3.75 11.66
N GLY A 24 -8.71 3.30 10.50
CA GLY A 24 -9.41 3.43 9.23
C GLY A 24 -9.24 4.78 8.53
N VAL A 25 -8.47 5.72 9.11
CA VAL A 25 -8.36 7.09 8.59
C VAL A 25 -7.20 7.20 7.59
N PRO A 26 -7.47 7.36 6.28
CA PRO A 26 -6.42 7.41 5.27
C PRO A 26 -5.57 8.69 5.34
N SER A 27 -6.10 9.76 5.94
CA SER A 27 -5.37 11.03 6.17
C SER A 27 -4.27 10.84 7.21
N GLU A 28 -4.54 10.10 8.29
CA GLU A 28 -3.59 9.77 9.34
C GLU A 28 -2.46 8.88 8.81
N VAL A 29 -2.74 7.97 7.86
CA VAL A 29 -1.67 7.20 7.19
C VAL A 29 -0.70 8.12 6.43
N LYS A 30 -1.19 9.21 5.83
CA LYS A 30 -0.34 10.19 5.14
C LYS A 30 0.44 11.06 6.14
N LEU A 31 -0.27 11.55 7.16
CA LEU A 31 0.22 12.43 8.22
C LEU A 31 0.87 11.69 9.39
N CYS A 32 1.15 10.39 9.24
CA CYS A 32 1.74 9.57 10.29
C CYS A 32 3.01 10.22 10.84
N VAL A 33 3.05 10.40 12.15
CA VAL A 33 4.11 11.08 12.89
C VAL A 33 5.21 10.14 13.38
N ILE A 34 5.18 8.86 12.96
CA ILE A 34 6.08 7.80 13.42
C ILE A 34 7.08 7.45 12.30
N PRO A 35 8.13 8.28 12.07
CA PRO A 35 9.11 8.02 11.02
C PRO A 35 9.93 6.75 11.27
N ASP A 36 10.09 6.35 12.54
CA ASP A 36 10.80 5.12 12.95
C ASP A 36 10.04 3.83 12.63
N CYS A 37 8.81 3.91 12.13
CA CYS A 37 8.07 2.72 11.75
C CYS A 37 8.73 2.05 10.52
N PRO A 38 9.05 0.74 10.56
CA PRO A 38 9.66 0.04 9.42
C PRO A 38 8.76 0.04 8.17
N LEU A 39 7.45 0.28 8.35
CA LEU A 39 6.46 0.36 7.27
C LEU A 39 6.26 1.80 6.75
N TYR A 40 6.85 2.81 7.38
CA TYR A 40 6.74 4.22 7.01
C TYR A 40 6.99 4.51 5.52
N PRO A 41 8.03 3.97 4.86
CA PRO A 41 8.26 4.21 3.42
C PRO A 41 7.20 3.54 2.52
N TYR A 42 6.54 2.49 3.00
CA TYR A 42 5.57 1.71 2.21
C TYR A 42 4.11 2.06 2.50
N ARG A 43 3.84 2.88 3.53
CA ARG A 43 2.49 3.24 4.03
C ARG A 43 1.55 3.81 2.95
N LEU A 44 2.11 4.53 1.98
CA LEU A 44 1.33 5.16 0.90
C LEU A 44 0.90 4.18 -0.19
N GLY A 45 1.36 2.93 -0.16
CA GLY A 45 0.98 1.93 -1.14
C GLY A 45 1.50 2.21 -2.56
N LYS A 46 2.44 3.16 -2.70
CA LYS A 46 2.99 3.56 -4.00
C LYS A 46 4.17 2.66 -4.32
N ASN A 47 4.00 1.84 -5.36
CA ASN A 47 5.02 0.93 -5.85
C ASN A 47 5.44 1.44 -7.24
N ASP A 48 6.53 2.19 -7.32
CA ASP A 48 7.06 2.73 -8.59
C ASP A 48 7.42 1.64 -9.61
N ALA A 49 7.55 0.38 -9.16
CA ALA A 49 7.75 -0.79 -10.00
C ALA A 49 6.64 -1.03 -11.05
N ARG A 50 5.42 -0.47 -10.88
CA ARG A 50 4.33 -0.63 -11.86
C ARG A 50 4.41 0.32 -13.05
N LYS A 51 5.25 1.37 -13.04
CA LYS A 51 5.43 2.22 -14.23
C LYS A 51 6.01 1.44 -15.42
N ARG A 52 6.79 0.37 -15.18
CA ARG A 52 7.38 -0.45 -16.24
C ARG A 52 6.41 -1.30 -17.07
N LYS A 53 5.14 -1.44 -16.68
CA LYS A 53 4.16 -2.24 -17.46
C LYS A 53 3.27 -1.43 -18.39
N LYS A 54 3.16 -0.11 -18.22
CA LYS A 54 2.35 0.70 -19.14
C LYS A 54 3.10 1.01 -20.44
N GLU A 55 4.43 1.15 -20.37
CA GLU A 55 5.27 1.46 -21.53
C GLU A 55 5.51 0.26 -22.47
N LEU A 56 5.21 -0.99 -22.03
CA LEU A 56 5.40 -2.21 -22.83
C LEU A 56 4.10 -2.73 -23.48
N SER A 57 2.97 -2.00 -23.41
CA SER A 57 1.75 -2.36 -24.15
C SER A 57 1.37 -1.35 -25.24
N GLU A 58 2.25 -0.40 -25.54
CA GLU A 58 2.09 0.60 -26.62
C GLU A 58 3.22 0.48 -27.65
N LYS A 59 3.86 -0.69 -27.75
CA LYS A 59 4.84 -1.04 -28.79
C LYS A 59 4.47 -2.35 -29.45
#